data_AF-A0A2E3AXB9-F1
#
_entry.id   AF-A0A2E3AXB9-F1
#
_cell.length_a   1.000
_cell.length_b   1.000
_cell.length_c   1.000
_cell.angle_alpha   90.00
_cell.angle_beta   90.00
_cell.angle_gamma   90.00
#
_symmetry.space_group_name_H-M   'P 1'
#
loop_
_entity.id
_entity.type
_entity.pdbx_description
1 polymer ?
#
loop_
_entity_poly.entity_id
_entity_poly.type
_entity_poly.pdbx_seq_one_letter_code
_entity_poly.pdbx_strand_id
1 'polypeptide(L)'
;MRILAIALSAAAMSIAALPAVAQFGQVERTQAEIALEEASANLEKNRASKSEAIRACGTKDYEACFELADMYRRGLGGTQDYEKAAENYRKACDGRHAEACSGLAYLTMKGRGMETDPVQARQLYDKACDYGDVSGCAAYGNMVYTGQGGRKNVAEGTRLLQESCDNEYEWACERLSRLGAYQPDDHTWERLDDVKKRY
;
A
#
# COMPACT_ATOMS: atom_id res chain seq x y z
N MET A 1 43.22 76.81 9.00
CA MET A 1 42.71 78.12 8.52
C MET A 1 41.19 78.04 8.40
N ARG A 2 40.48 78.92 9.13
CA ARG A 2 39.11 79.46 8.95
C ARG A 2 37.96 78.44 8.80
N ILE A 3 37.16 78.19 9.85
CA ILE A 3 35.98 78.96 10.30
C ILE A 3 34.99 79.25 9.16
N LEU A 4 33.77 78.67 9.24
CA LEU A 4 32.50 79.41 9.16
C LEU A 4 31.31 78.49 9.50
N ALA A 5 30.53 78.95 10.48
CA ALA A 5 29.22 78.47 10.87
C ALA A 5 28.12 79.12 10.01
N ILE A 6 26.85 78.79 10.33
CA ILE A 6 25.57 79.44 9.93
C ILE A 6 24.94 78.75 8.69
N ALA A 7 23.65 78.39 8.62
CA ALA A 7 22.46 78.71 9.40
C ALA A 7 21.44 77.55 9.31
N LEU A 8 20.62 77.42 10.36
CA LEU A 8 19.32 76.76 10.31
C LEU A 8 18.38 77.52 9.36
N SER A 9 17.64 76.79 8.53
CA SER A 9 16.33 77.22 8.03
C SER A 9 15.34 76.07 8.18
N ALA A 10 14.38 76.26 9.08
CA ALA A 10 13.25 75.39 9.29
C ALA A 10 12.25 75.58 8.14
N ALA A 11 11.90 74.48 7.46
CA ALA A 11 10.73 74.42 6.60
C ALA A 11 9.81 73.32 7.15
N ALA A 12 8.69 73.75 7.73
CA ALA A 12 7.63 72.89 8.20
C ALA A 12 6.97 72.19 7.00
N MET A 13 7.04 70.87 6.96
CA MET A 13 6.14 70.05 6.15
C MET A 13 5.36 69.13 7.08
N SER A 14 4.12 69.55 7.34
CA SER A 14 3.09 68.76 7.98
C SER A 14 2.81 67.53 7.14
N ILE A 15 3.39 66.38 7.51
CA ILE A 15 2.93 65.09 7.01
C ILE A 15 1.82 64.64 7.96
N ALA A 16 0.60 64.66 7.45
CA ALA A 16 -0.56 64.11 8.12
C ALA A 16 -0.26 62.68 8.56
N ALA A 17 -0.42 62.40 9.86
CA ALA A 17 -0.50 61.04 10.36
C ALA A 17 -1.76 60.42 9.71
N LEU A 18 -1.56 59.60 8.68
CA LEU A 18 -2.61 58.70 8.22
C LEU A 18 -2.96 57.78 9.40
N PRO A 19 -4.25 57.62 9.72
CA PRO A 19 -4.65 56.72 10.79
C PRO A 19 -4.13 55.33 10.48
N ALA A 20 -3.57 54.68 11.51
CA ALA A 20 -3.21 53.28 11.48
C ALA A 20 -4.41 52.50 10.95
N VAL A 21 -4.30 52.01 9.70
CA VAL A 21 -5.22 51.00 9.20
C VAL A 21 -4.96 49.78 10.07
N ALA A 22 -5.87 49.53 10.99
CA ALA A 22 -5.99 48.26 11.67
C ALA A 22 -6.03 47.19 10.58
N GLN A 23 -4.92 46.46 10.41
CA GLN A 23 -4.90 45.27 9.58
C GLN A 23 -5.84 44.28 10.27
N PHE A 24 -7.04 44.17 9.72
CA PHE A 24 -8.03 43.19 10.09
C PHE A 24 -7.41 41.80 10.07
N GLY A 25 -7.75 41.01 11.09
CA GLY A 25 -7.06 39.79 11.47
C GLY A 25 -6.89 38.77 10.35
N GLN A 26 -5.64 38.41 10.09
CA GLN A 26 -5.34 37.05 9.67
C GLN A 26 -5.22 36.22 10.95
N VAL A 27 -6.18 35.33 11.17
CA VAL A 27 -6.02 34.28 12.18
C VAL A 27 -4.95 33.35 11.64
N GLU A 28 -3.73 33.47 12.15
CA GLU A 28 -2.67 32.49 11.86
C GLU A 28 -3.11 31.15 12.44
N ARG A 29 -3.59 30.25 11.57
CA ARG A 29 -3.92 28.88 11.96
C ARG A 29 -2.64 28.15 12.34
N THR A 30 -2.68 27.41 13.45
CA THR A 30 -1.55 26.57 13.85
C THR A 30 -1.40 25.39 12.87
N GLN A 31 -0.20 24.84 12.75
CA GLN A 31 0.03 23.62 11.95
C GLN A 31 -0.88 22.46 12.40
N ALA A 32 -1.20 22.40 13.69
CA ALA A 32 -2.10 21.39 14.25
C ALA A 32 -3.56 21.58 13.78
N GLU A 33 -4.04 22.81 13.68
CA GLU A 33 -5.39 23.11 13.18
C GLU A 33 -5.52 22.77 11.68
N ILE A 34 -4.51 23.12 10.88
CA ILE A 34 -4.46 22.78 9.45
C ILE A 34 -4.48 21.25 9.27
N ALA A 35 -3.63 20.54 10.01
CA ALA A 35 -3.56 19.08 9.95
C ALA A 35 -4.89 18.42 10.38
N LEU A 36 -5.58 18.97 11.39
CA LEU A 36 -6.87 18.47 11.84
C LEU A 36 -7.97 18.69 10.78
N GLU A 37 -7.98 19.85 10.13
CA GLU A 37 -8.91 20.18 9.06
C GLU A 37 -8.70 19.24 7.85
N GLU A 38 -7.46 19.04 7.42
CA GLU A 38 -7.10 18.10 6.36
C GLU A 38 -7.50 16.66 6.73
N ALA A 39 -7.24 16.23 7.96
CA ALA A 39 -7.65 14.91 8.43
C ALA A 39 -9.17 14.73 8.41
N SER A 40 -9.93 15.77 8.79
CA SER A 40 -11.40 15.75 8.75
C SER A 40 -11.92 15.67 7.31
N ALA A 41 -11.34 16.45 6.39
CA ALA A 41 -11.70 16.44 4.98
C ALA A 41 -11.38 15.08 4.33
N ASN A 42 -10.22 14.51 4.64
CA ASN A 42 -9.83 13.18 4.18
C ASN A 42 -10.76 12.10 4.73
N LEU A 43 -11.19 12.20 5.99
CA LEU A 43 -12.14 11.27 6.59
C LEU A 43 -13.49 11.31 5.88
N GLU A 44 -14.04 12.50 5.64
CA GLU A 44 -15.31 12.67 4.92
C GLU A 44 -15.23 12.16 3.48
N LYS A 45 -14.14 12.45 2.77
CA LYS A 45 -13.87 11.89 1.45
C LYS A 45 -13.85 10.36 1.48
N ASN A 46 -13.10 9.77 2.42
CA ASN A 46 -13.02 8.31 2.54
C ASN A 46 -14.37 7.68 2.93
N ARG A 47 -15.20 8.37 3.73
CA ARG A 47 -16.56 7.91 4.05
C ARG A 47 -17.46 7.88 2.81
N ALA A 48 -17.38 8.92 1.98
CA ALA A 48 -18.12 9.00 0.73
C ALA A 48 -17.68 7.88 -0.24
N SER A 49 -16.38 7.71 -0.47
CA SER A 49 -15.84 6.63 -1.30
C SER A 49 -16.24 5.24 -0.78
N LYS A 50 -16.22 5.03 0.54
CA LYS A 50 -16.64 3.75 1.14
C LYS A 50 -18.10 3.45 0.89
N SER A 51 -18.98 4.46 1.02
CA SER A 51 -20.41 4.32 0.75
C SER A 51 -20.68 3.95 -0.71
N GLU A 52 -19.91 4.52 -1.63
CA GLU A 52 -19.98 4.18 -3.06
C GLU A 52 -19.49 2.76 -3.33
N ALA A 53 -18.32 2.37 -2.81
CA ALA A 53 -17.77 1.03 -2.96
C ALA A 53 -18.72 -0.05 -2.38
N ILE A 54 -19.42 0.22 -1.28
CA ILE A 54 -20.48 -0.67 -0.74
C ILE A 54 -21.56 -0.93 -1.77
N ARG A 55 -22.04 0.13 -2.44
CA ARG A 55 -23.13 0.03 -3.41
C ARG A 55 -22.68 -0.72 -4.67
N ALA A 56 -21.51 -0.38 -5.21
CA ALA A 56 -20.96 -1.00 -6.41
C ALA A 56 -20.58 -2.48 -6.18
N CYS A 57 -19.96 -2.80 -5.04
CA CYS A 57 -19.71 -4.20 -4.67
C CYS A 57 -21.02 -4.99 -4.55
N GLY A 58 -22.09 -4.38 -4.05
CA GLY A 58 -23.43 -4.97 -3.99
C GLY A 58 -24.00 -5.36 -5.36
N THR A 59 -23.54 -4.73 -6.45
CA THR A 59 -23.92 -5.05 -7.83
C THR A 59 -22.95 -6.03 -8.53
N LYS A 60 -22.09 -6.72 -7.77
CA LYS A 60 -21.04 -7.63 -8.27
C LYS A 60 -19.94 -6.95 -9.08
N ASP A 61 -19.70 -5.67 -8.82
CA ASP A 61 -18.46 -5.03 -9.25
C ASP A 61 -17.33 -5.53 -8.33
N TYR A 62 -16.50 -6.45 -8.86
CA TYR A 62 -15.46 -7.11 -8.07
C TYR A 62 -14.26 -6.19 -7.79
N GLU A 63 -14.01 -5.20 -8.64
CA GLU A 63 -13.02 -4.14 -8.36
C GLU A 63 -13.48 -3.33 -7.15
N ALA A 64 -14.74 -2.89 -7.15
CA ALA A 64 -15.30 -2.17 -6.00
C ALA A 64 -15.33 -3.02 -4.72
N CYS A 65 -15.53 -4.34 -4.84
CA CYS A 65 -15.41 -5.25 -3.68
C CYS A 65 -13.97 -5.34 -3.16
N PHE A 66 -12.97 -5.36 -4.04
CA PHE A 66 -11.56 -5.31 -3.65
C PHE A 66 -11.22 -3.99 -2.96
N GLU A 67 -11.60 -2.85 -3.54
CA GLU A 67 -11.41 -1.54 -2.93
C GLU A 67 -12.07 -1.45 -1.55
N LEU A 68 -13.32 -1.90 -1.44
CA LEU A 68 -14.05 -1.92 -0.18
C LEU A 68 -13.33 -2.78 0.87
N ALA A 69 -12.82 -3.94 0.48
CA ALA A 69 -12.03 -4.80 1.35
C ALA A 69 -10.78 -4.09 1.86
N ASP A 70 -10.08 -3.37 0.97
CA ASP A 70 -8.87 -2.63 1.31
C ASP A 70 -9.16 -1.44 2.24
N MET A 71 -10.30 -0.77 2.04
CA MET A 71 -10.79 0.26 2.96
C MET A 71 -11.10 -0.31 4.35
N TYR A 72 -11.75 -1.47 4.44
CA TYR A 72 -11.96 -2.16 5.72
C TYR A 72 -10.64 -2.59 6.37
N ARG A 73 -9.71 -3.17 5.60
CA ARG A 73 -8.39 -3.60 6.08
C ARG A 73 -7.56 -2.44 6.62
N ARG A 74 -7.69 -1.24 6.05
CA ARG A 74 -6.92 -0.04 6.44
C ARG A 74 -7.67 0.90 7.40
N GLY A 75 -8.97 0.68 7.62
CA GLY A 75 -9.82 1.60 8.37
C GLY A 75 -10.11 2.92 7.65
N LEU A 76 -10.06 2.93 6.31
CA LEU A 76 -10.41 4.13 5.54
C LEU A 76 -11.92 4.36 5.59
N GLY A 77 -12.32 5.59 5.95
CA GLY A 77 -13.72 5.99 6.03
C GLY A 77 -14.46 5.39 7.23
N GLY A 78 -13.76 4.92 8.27
CA GLY A 78 -14.36 4.33 9.45
C GLY A 78 -13.33 3.65 10.35
N THR A 79 -13.71 2.55 11.00
CA THR A 79 -12.80 1.71 11.77
C THR A 79 -12.25 0.57 10.91
N GLN A 80 -11.04 0.11 11.24
CA GLN A 80 -10.46 -1.11 10.65
C GLN A 80 -11.30 -2.32 11.06
N ASP A 81 -11.57 -3.21 10.11
CA ASP A 81 -12.41 -4.39 10.29
C ASP A 81 -11.91 -5.50 9.37
N TYR A 82 -11.12 -6.43 9.92
CA TYR A 82 -10.51 -7.48 9.11
C TYR A 82 -11.50 -8.57 8.67
N GLU A 83 -12.57 -8.80 9.43
CA GLU A 83 -13.62 -9.75 9.07
C GLU A 83 -14.34 -9.27 7.82
N LYS A 84 -14.77 -8.00 7.79
CA LYS A 84 -15.38 -7.41 6.59
C LYS A 84 -14.41 -7.28 5.44
N ALA A 85 -13.12 -7.04 5.70
CA ALA A 85 -12.12 -7.07 4.65
C ALA A 85 -12.05 -8.45 3.99
N ALA A 86 -11.97 -9.51 4.80
CA ALA A 86 -11.95 -10.89 4.31
C ALA A 86 -13.19 -11.27 3.51
N GLU A 87 -14.37 -10.90 3.98
CA GLU A 87 -15.62 -11.16 3.27
C GLU A 87 -15.64 -10.52 1.88
N ASN A 88 -15.19 -9.26 1.76
CA ASN A 88 -15.22 -8.55 0.48
C ASN A 88 -14.07 -8.97 -0.45
N TYR A 89 -12.88 -9.28 0.07
CA TYR A 89 -11.83 -9.92 -0.72
C TYR A 89 -12.30 -11.27 -1.26
N ARG A 90 -13.05 -12.06 -0.48
CA ARG A 90 -13.60 -13.34 -0.95
C ARG A 90 -14.54 -13.15 -2.13
N LYS A 91 -15.49 -12.21 -2.03
CA LYS A 91 -16.39 -11.87 -3.14
C LYS A 91 -15.61 -11.50 -4.42
N ALA A 92 -14.61 -10.63 -4.28
CA ALA A 92 -13.78 -10.20 -5.41
C ALA A 92 -12.93 -11.35 -5.99
N CYS A 93 -12.33 -12.18 -5.12
CA CYS A 93 -11.55 -13.36 -5.52
C CYS A 93 -12.42 -14.42 -6.23
N ASP A 94 -13.64 -14.67 -5.76
CA ASP A 94 -14.61 -15.54 -6.44
C ASP A 94 -15.02 -14.97 -7.81
N GLY A 95 -14.93 -13.64 -7.96
CA GLY A 95 -15.04 -12.90 -9.22
C GLY A 95 -13.77 -12.88 -10.09
N ARG A 96 -12.74 -13.66 -9.73
CA ARG A 96 -11.43 -13.75 -10.39
C ARG A 96 -10.55 -12.50 -10.31
N HIS A 97 -10.75 -11.65 -9.30
CA HIS A 97 -9.82 -10.56 -9.03
C HIS A 97 -8.56 -11.09 -8.33
N ALA A 98 -7.40 -10.95 -8.98
CA ALA A 98 -6.16 -11.61 -8.57
C ALA A 98 -5.64 -11.10 -7.22
N GLU A 99 -5.53 -9.78 -7.06
CA GLU A 99 -5.05 -9.10 -5.86
C GLU A 99 -5.99 -9.33 -4.66
N ALA A 100 -7.29 -9.49 -4.91
CA ALA A 100 -8.24 -9.85 -3.86
C ALA A 100 -7.98 -11.26 -3.32
N CYS A 101 -7.63 -12.22 -4.18
CA CYS A 101 -7.24 -13.55 -3.73
C CYS A 101 -5.97 -13.49 -2.87
N SER A 102 -4.97 -12.70 -3.25
CA SER A 102 -3.76 -12.47 -2.44
C SER A 102 -4.05 -11.75 -1.12
N GLY A 103 -4.94 -10.76 -1.15
CA GLY A 103 -5.38 -10.04 0.04
C GLY A 103 -6.07 -10.98 1.04
N LEU A 104 -6.95 -11.85 0.55
CA LEU A 104 -7.60 -12.87 1.37
C LEU A 104 -6.56 -13.86 1.92
N ALA A 105 -5.67 -14.38 1.06
CA ALA A 105 -4.60 -15.30 1.45
C ALA A 105 -3.71 -14.71 2.56
N TYR A 106 -3.38 -13.42 2.47
CA TYR A 106 -2.61 -12.72 3.49
C TYR A 106 -3.36 -12.65 4.82
N LEU A 107 -4.64 -12.30 4.83
CA LEU A 107 -5.44 -12.26 6.05
C LEU A 107 -5.54 -13.66 6.68
N THR A 108 -5.78 -14.69 5.87
CA THR A 108 -5.80 -16.09 6.30
C THR A 108 -4.46 -16.54 6.86
N MET A 109 -3.34 -16.17 6.24
CA MET A 109 -2.00 -16.52 6.74
C MET A 109 -1.68 -15.84 8.07
N LYS A 110 -2.16 -14.60 8.26
CA LYS A 110 -1.90 -13.81 9.47
C LYS A 110 -2.93 -13.99 10.58
N GLY A 111 -4.03 -14.70 10.33
CA GLY A 111 -5.12 -14.86 11.28
C GLY A 111 -5.77 -13.53 11.65
N ARG A 112 -5.90 -12.61 10.68
CA ARG A 112 -6.49 -11.29 10.92
C ARG A 112 -7.96 -11.31 10.54
N GLY A 113 -8.85 -11.19 11.53
CA GLY A 113 -10.29 -11.31 11.32
C GLY A 113 -10.73 -12.71 10.89
N MET A 114 -9.89 -13.72 11.12
CA MET A 114 -10.20 -15.14 10.91
C MET A 114 -9.12 -16.01 11.57
N GLU A 115 -9.36 -17.31 11.68
CA GLU A 115 -8.33 -18.26 12.08
C GLU A 115 -7.24 -18.41 11.02
N THR A 116 -6.03 -18.73 11.46
CA THR A 116 -4.93 -19.03 10.55
C THR A 116 -5.15 -20.36 9.85
N ASP A 117 -5.10 -20.38 8.51
CA ASP A 117 -5.09 -21.60 7.72
C ASP A 117 -4.06 -21.53 6.60
N PRO A 118 -2.83 -22.05 6.82
CA PRO A 118 -1.79 -22.07 5.80
C PRO A 118 -2.14 -22.87 4.55
N VAL A 119 -3.01 -23.90 4.65
CA VAL A 119 -3.42 -24.71 3.50
C VAL A 119 -4.36 -23.89 2.62
N GLN A 120 -5.36 -23.25 3.21
CA GLN A 120 -6.27 -22.37 2.49
C GLN A 120 -5.54 -21.16 1.90
N ALA A 121 -4.65 -20.51 2.67
CA ALA A 121 -3.85 -19.39 2.18
C ALA A 121 -3.01 -19.80 0.96
N ARG A 122 -2.42 -21.01 0.97
CA ARG A 122 -1.68 -21.53 -0.18
C ARG A 122 -2.54 -21.65 -1.42
N GLN A 123 -3.76 -22.20 -1.29
CA GLN A 123 -4.71 -22.32 -2.39
C GLN A 123 -5.17 -20.97 -2.93
N LEU A 124 -5.30 -19.97 -2.06
CA LEU A 124 -5.68 -18.62 -2.45
C LEU A 124 -4.55 -17.90 -3.20
N TYR A 125 -3.29 -18.05 -2.77
CA TYR A 125 -2.14 -17.54 -3.52
C TYR A 125 -1.94 -18.26 -4.86
N ASP A 126 -2.20 -19.56 -4.93
CA ASP A 126 -2.22 -20.33 -6.19
C ASP A 126 -3.25 -19.73 -7.16
N LYS A 127 -4.49 -19.49 -6.71
CA LYS A 127 -5.51 -18.79 -7.51
C LYS A 127 -5.10 -17.37 -7.91
N ALA A 128 -4.51 -16.60 -7.00
CA ALA A 128 -4.04 -15.26 -7.30
C ALA A 128 -3.00 -15.29 -8.44
N CYS A 129 -2.09 -16.27 -8.39
CA CYS A 129 -1.11 -16.49 -9.43
C CYS A 129 -1.76 -16.87 -10.77
N ASP A 130 -2.71 -17.81 -10.75
CA ASP A 130 -3.49 -18.20 -11.95
C ASP A 130 -4.28 -17.02 -12.55
N TYR A 131 -4.62 -16.02 -11.75
CA TYR A 131 -5.32 -14.80 -12.19
C TYR A 131 -4.36 -13.67 -12.56
N GLY A 132 -3.05 -13.87 -12.46
CA GLY A 132 -2.03 -12.95 -12.95
C GLY A 132 -1.46 -11.99 -11.89
N ASP A 133 -1.73 -12.18 -10.60
CA ASP A 133 -1.07 -11.38 -9.56
C ASP A 133 0.34 -11.90 -9.30
N VAL A 134 1.34 -11.13 -9.76
CA VAL A 134 2.77 -11.42 -9.61
C VAL A 134 3.16 -11.57 -8.13
N SER A 135 2.58 -10.76 -7.24
CA SER A 135 2.88 -10.85 -5.81
C SER A 135 2.30 -12.14 -5.19
N GLY A 136 1.12 -12.56 -5.65
CA GLY A 136 0.50 -13.83 -5.34
C GLY A 136 1.30 -15.03 -5.84
N CYS A 137 1.81 -14.97 -7.08
CA CYS A 137 2.73 -15.97 -7.63
C CYS A 137 4.00 -16.13 -6.78
N ALA A 138 4.62 -15.02 -6.37
CA ALA A 138 5.80 -15.06 -5.53
C ALA A 138 5.51 -15.68 -4.15
N ALA A 139 4.38 -15.30 -3.54
CA ALA A 139 3.95 -15.85 -2.26
C ALA A 139 3.68 -17.36 -2.35
N TYR A 140 2.95 -17.79 -3.39
CA TYR A 140 2.69 -19.20 -3.67
C TYR A 140 4.00 -19.96 -3.89
N GLY A 141 4.89 -19.45 -4.74
CA GLY A 141 6.22 -20.01 -4.99
C GLY A 141 7.03 -20.20 -3.72
N ASN A 142 7.05 -19.21 -2.82
CA ASN A 142 7.72 -19.34 -1.53
C ASN A 142 7.06 -20.40 -0.61
N MET A 143 5.74 -20.52 -0.63
CA MET A 143 5.03 -21.56 0.13
C MET A 143 5.32 -22.96 -0.43
N VAL A 144 5.36 -23.12 -1.76
CA VAL A 144 5.76 -24.37 -2.44
C VAL A 144 7.22 -24.72 -2.11
N TYR A 145 8.12 -23.74 -2.16
CA TYR A 145 9.54 -23.89 -1.84
C TYR A 145 9.76 -24.35 -0.39
N THR A 146 9.01 -23.78 0.56
CA THR A 146 9.16 -24.09 2.00
C THR A 146 8.36 -25.32 2.44
N GLY A 147 7.30 -25.69 1.71
CA GLY A 147 6.31 -26.68 2.16
C GLY A 147 5.28 -26.11 3.15
N GLN A 148 5.15 -24.78 3.25
CA GLN A 148 4.12 -24.19 4.09
C GLN A 148 2.74 -24.44 3.46
N GLY A 149 1.81 -25.03 4.22
CA GLY A 149 0.47 -25.33 3.71
C GLY A 149 0.41 -26.49 2.70
N GLY A 150 1.46 -27.33 2.61
CA GLY A 150 1.41 -28.58 1.84
C GLY A 150 2.77 -29.21 1.57
N ARG A 151 2.89 -30.03 0.53
CA ARG A 151 4.17 -30.69 0.22
C ARG A 151 5.19 -29.71 -0.34
N LYS A 152 6.39 -29.74 0.23
CA LYS A 152 7.57 -29.00 -0.26
C LYS A 152 7.96 -29.45 -1.66
N ASN A 153 8.20 -28.49 -2.56
CA ASN A 153 8.83 -28.69 -3.86
C ASN A 153 9.77 -27.53 -4.16
N VAL A 154 11.07 -27.77 -3.99
CA VAL A 154 12.10 -26.73 -4.15
C VAL A 154 12.18 -26.24 -5.60
N ALA A 155 12.21 -27.16 -6.57
CA ALA A 155 12.40 -26.78 -7.97
C ALA A 155 11.24 -25.89 -8.47
N GLU A 156 10.00 -26.31 -8.20
CA GLU A 156 8.82 -25.53 -8.63
C GLU A 156 8.71 -24.20 -7.88
N GLY A 157 8.93 -24.21 -6.56
CA GLY A 157 8.87 -22.98 -5.78
C GLY A 157 9.91 -21.94 -6.21
N THR A 158 11.14 -22.39 -6.51
CA THR A 158 12.18 -21.50 -7.05
C THR A 158 11.83 -21.00 -8.45
N ARG A 159 11.24 -21.84 -9.32
CA ARG A 159 10.79 -21.43 -10.66
C ARG A 159 9.76 -20.30 -10.59
N LEU A 160 8.73 -20.46 -9.75
CA LEU A 160 7.69 -19.45 -9.54
C LEU A 160 8.26 -18.13 -8.98
N LEU A 161 9.22 -18.22 -8.06
CA LEU A 161 9.94 -17.05 -7.55
C LEU A 161 10.78 -16.38 -8.64
N GLN A 162 11.45 -17.14 -9.50
CA GLN A 162 12.23 -16.60 -10.61
C GLN A 162 11.32 -15.87 -11.61
N GLU A 163 10.21 -16.49 -11.99
CA GLU A 163 9.21 -15.87 -12.87
C GLU A 163 8.67 -14.56 -12.27
N SER A 164 8.42 -14.53 -10.96
CA SER A 164 7.97 -13.30 -10.28
C SER A 164 9.07 -12.23 -10.24
N CYS A 165 10.33 -12.63 -10.07
CA CYS A 165 11.49 -11.73 -10.13
C CYS A 165 11.71 -11.16 -11.54
N ASP A 166 11.55 -12.00 -12.57
CA ASP A 166 11.65 -11.59 -13.98
C ASP A 166 10.53 -10.59 -14.35
N ASN A 167 9.40 -10.63 -13.63
CA ASN A 167 8.32 -9.61 -13.67
C ASN A 167 8.55 -8.46 -12.68
N GLU A 168 9.80 -8.17 -12.33
CA GLU A 168 10.25 -7.04 -11.52
C GLU A 168 9.69 -6.99 -10.09
N TYR A 169 9.19 -8.11 -9.55
CA TYR A 169 8.77 -8.16 -8.15
C TYR A 169 9.99 -8.29 -7.23
N GLU A 170 10.46 -7.15 -6.72
CA GLU A 170 11.68 -7.00 -5.93
C GLU A 170 11.80 -8.03 -4.80
N TRP A 171 10.72 -8.26 -4.04
CA TRP A 171 10.73 -9.24 -2.95
C TRP A 171 11.09 -10.65 -3.41
N ALA A 172 10.65 -11.06 -4.61
CA ALA A 172 11.01 -12.37 -5.16
C ALA A 172 12.50 -12.45 -5.53
N CYS A 173 13.05 -11.37 -6.13
CA CYS A 173 14.47 -11.29 -6.45
C CYS A 173 15.35 -11.34 -5.19
N GLU A 174 15.00 -10.56 -4.16
CA GLU A 174 15.68 -10.61 -2.86
C GLU A 174 15.56 -11.99 -2.22
N ARG A 175 14.37 -12.60 -2.30
CA ARG A 175 14.12 -13.92 -1.75
C ARG A 175 15.05 -14.97 -2.37
N LEU A 176 15.18 -14.97 -3.70
CA LEU A 176 16.09 -15.86 -4.43
C LEU A 176 17.55 -15.63 -4.05
N SER A 177 17.97 -14.35 -4.00
CA SER A 177 19.34 -13.99 -3.63
C SER A 177 19.72 -14.53 -2.25
N ARG A 178 18.81 -14.41 -1.26
CA ARG A 178 19.00 -14.98 0.08
C ARG A 178 18.99 -16.51 0.11
N LEU A 179 18.21 -17.16 -0.75
CA LEU A 179 18.18 -18.62 -0.83
C LEU A 179 19.50 -19.18 -1.37
N GLY A 180 20.06 -18.58 -2.43
CA GLY A 180 21.36 -18.96 -2.98
C GLY A 180 22.54 -18.68 -2.04
N ALA A 181 22.43 -17.67 -1.17
CA ALA A 181 23.49 -17.35 -0.21
C ALA A 181 23.58 -18.32 0.99
N TYR A 182 22.59 -19.18 1.22
CA TYR A 182 22.47 -19.98 2.45
C TYR A 182 22.54 -21.51 2.25
N GLN A 183 22.60 -22.03 1.02
CA GLN A 183 22.75 -23.48 0.77
C GLN A 183 24.19 -23.82 0.35
N PRO A 184 24.98 -24.53 1.19
CA PRO A 184 26.37 -24.87 0.90
C PRO A 184 26.59 -25.86 -0.27
N ASP A 185 25.52 -26.51 -0.74
CA ASP A 185 25.49 -27.62 -1.70
C ASP A 185 24.49 -27.37 -2.86
N ASP A 186 24.45 -26.13 -3.35
CA ASP A 186 23.36 -25.61 -4.18
C ASP A 186 23.31 -26.12 -5.65
N HIS A 187 22.72 -27.30 -5.86
CA HIS A 187 22.23 -27.79 -7.16
C HIS A 187 20.92 -27.12 -7.63
N THR A 188 20.41 -26.11 -6.92
CA THR A 188 19.14 -25.44 -7.25
C THR A 188 19.33 -24.46 -8.40
N TRP A 189 20.43 -23.69 -8.43
CA TRP A 189 20.80 -22.88 -9.59
C TRP A 189 21.05 -23.72 -10.83
N GLU A 190 21.76 -24.85 -10.70
CA GLU A 190 21.97 -25.80 -11.80
C GLU A 190 20.63 -26.34 -12.34
N ARG A 191 19.69 -26.71 -11.45
CA ARG A 191 18.34 -27.14 -11.85
C ARG A 191 17.53 -26.02 -12.52
N LEU A 192 17.67 -24.77 -12.09
CA LEU A 192 17.00 -23.63 -12.75
C LEU A 192 17.55 -23.40 -14.16
N ASP A 193 18.88 -23.42 -14.33
CA ASP A 193 19.52 -23.31 -15.64
C ASP A 193 19.14 -24.47 -16.56
N ASP A 194 19.03 -25.68 -16.01
CA ASP A 194 18.57 -26.85 -16.76
C ASP A 194 17.09 -26.77 -17.16
N VAL A 195 16.25 -26.12 -16.37
CA VAL A 195 14.84 -25.86 -16.71
C VAL A 195 14.72 -24.77 -17.77
N LYS A 196 15.50 -23.68 -17.67
CA LYS A 196 15.55 -22.60 -18.67
C LYS A 196 15.96 -23.09 -20.06
N LYS A 197 16.81 -24.12 -20.15
CA LYS A 197 17.28 -24.70 -21.43
C LYS A 197 16.27 -25.60 -22.13
N ARG A 198 15.16 -25.99 -21.48
CA ARG A 198 14.19 -26.97 -22.02
C ARG A 198 13.03 -26.36 -22.78
N TYR A 199 12.95 -25.03 -22.86
CA TYR A 199 11.91 -24.26 -23.54
C TYR A 199 12.55 -23.12 -24.32
#